data_AF-A0AAV5E590-F1
#
_entry.id   AF-A0AAV5E590-F1
#
_cell.length_a   1.000
_cell.length_b   1.000
_cell.length_c   1.000
_cell.angle_alpha   90.00
_cell.angle_beta   90.00
_cell.angle_gamma   90.00
#
_symmetry.space_group_name_H-M   'P 1'
#
loop_
_entity.id
_entity.type
_entity.pdbx_description
1 polymer ?
#
loop_
_entity_poly.entity_id
_entity_poly.type
_entity_poly.pdbx_seq_one_letter_code
_entity_poly.pdbx_strand_id
1 'polypeptide(L)'
;MGHDHGGAISSTSTSAAAFAGDASSTEPWSERVRSLTRLGRHREALAIFRHGDPSPPPHALALPAAVISCAALSLPGGVAQIHALAAKRGLLPSADAYLLSALLSSYSPA
;
A
#
# COMPACT_ATOMS: atom_id res chain seq x y z
N MET A 1 -5.61 32.54 46.79
CA MET A 1 -5.04 31.42 46.01
C MET A 1 -6.04 31.14 44.89
N GLY A 2 -5.88 31.62 43.65
CA GLY A 2 -4.72 31.46 42.77
C GLY A 2 -4.68 29.99 42.31
N HIS A 3 -4.90 29.59 41.05
CA HIS A 3 -4.79 30.30 39.78
C HIS A 3 -5.81 29.82 38.75
N ASP A 4 -6.14 30.74 37.86
CA ASP A 4 -6.47 30.52 36.46
C ASP A 4 -5.52 29.53 35.78
N HIS A 5 -6.02 28.81 34.76
CA HIS A 5 -5.39 28.41 33.50
C HIS A 5 -6.52 27.65 32.77
N GLY A 6 -7.13 28.14 31.71
CA GLY A 6 -6.49 28.70 30.53
C GLY A 6 -6.63 27.67 29.40
N GLY A 7 -7.05 28.13 28.23
CA GLY A 7 -6.84 27.40 26.98
C GLY A 7 -8.08 26.87 26.29
N ALA A 8 -8.71 27.75 25.52
CA ALA A 8 -9.41 27.38 24.30
C ALA A 8 -8.53 26.47 23.41
N ILE A 9 -9.15 25.53 22.70
CA ILE A 9 -9.30 25.64 21.24
C ILE A 9 -10.32 24.59 20.75
N SER A 10 -11.47 25.08 20.32
CA SER A 10 -12.19 24.43 19.23
C SER A 10 -11.27 24.42 18.00
N SER A 11 -10.95 23.25 17.47
CA SER A 11 -10.38 23.14 16.12
C SER A 11 -10.77 21.80 15.53
N THR A 12 -11.76 21.89 14.65
CA THR A 12 -12.09 21.00 13.55
C THR A 12 -10.94 20.08 13.16
N SER A 13 -11.00 18.81 13.58
CA SER A 13 -10.31 17.74 12.86
C SER A 13 -11.34 17.05 11.99
N THR A 14 -11.44 17.56 10.76
CA THR A 14 -12.08 16.97 9.58
C THR A 14 -12.20 15.45 9.71
N SER A 15 -13.44 14.99 9.76
CA SER A 15 -13.81 13.58 9.75
C SER A 15 -13.25 12.92 8.49
N ALA A 16 -12.07 12.31 8.62
CA ALA A 16 -11.46 11.45 7.62
C ALA A 16 -12.07 10.03 7.64
N ALA A 17 -13.33 9.91 8.06
CA ALA A 17 -14.03 8.63 8.23
C ALA A 17 -15.28 8.50 7.33
N ALA A 18 -15.32 9.22 6.21
CA ALA A 18 -16.48 9.23 5.31
C ALA A 18 -16.29 8.46 3.97
N PHE A 19 -15.33 7.52 3.87
CA PHE A 19 -15.26 6.60 2.71
C PHE A 19 -15.06 5.13 3.06
N ALA A 20 -15.28 4.71 4.31
CA ALA A 20 -15.22 3.31 4.70
C ALA A 20 -16.53 2.88 5.38
N GLY A 21 -17.66 3.24 4.77
CA GLY A 21 -18.98 2.75 5.18
C GLY A 21 -19.25 1.38 4.55
N ASP A 22 -19.38 0.36 5.41
CA ASP A 22 -20.11 -0.90 5.26
C ASP A 22 -19.44 -2.14 4.59
N ALA A 23 -18.34 -2.05 3.85
CA ALA A 23 -17.74 -3.25 3.21
C ALA A 23 -16.72 -4.05 4.07
N SER A 24 -16.78 -3.98 5.41
CA SER A 24 -15.73 -4.57 6.27
C SER A 24 -16.08 -5.92 6.90
N SER A 25 -16.60 -6.87 6.10
CA SER A 25 -16.49 -8.29 6.44
C SER A 25 -15.58 -8.97 5.42
N THR A 26 -14.30 -9.09 5.79
CA THR A 26 -13.34 -10.04 5.20
C THR A 26 -12.90 -9.79 3.75
N GLU A 27 -12.84 -8.55 3.25
CA GLU A 27 -12.03 -8.32 2.04
C GLU A 27 -10.55 -8.56 2.36
N PRO A 28 -9.87 -9.50 1.65
CA PRO A 28 -8.46 -9.79 1.91
C PRO A 28 -7.64 -8.52 1.65
N TRP A 29 -6.68 -8.25 2.54
CA TRP A 29 -5.89 -7.02 2.49
C TRP A 29 -5.21 -6.79 1.13
N SER A 30 -4.88 -7.86 0.39
CA SER A 30 -4.33 -7.78 -0.97
C SER A 30 -5.27 -7.18 -1.99
N GLU A 31 -6.57 -7.46 -1.87
CA GLU A 31 -7.57 -6.88 -2.76
C GLU A 31 -7.70 -5.39 -2.49
N ARG A 32 -7.65 -4.99 -1.21
CA ARG A 32 -7.61 -3.58 -0.82
C ARG A 32 -6.40 -2.85 -1.41
N VAL A 33 -5.20 -3.46 -1.39
CA VAL A 33 -4.01 -2.87 -2.04
C VAL A 33 -4.24 -2.68 -3.54
N ARG A 34 -4.76 -3.70 -4.23
CA ARG A 34 -5.04 -3.63 -5.67
C ARG A 34 -6.08 -2.56 -6.01
N SER A 35 -7.15 -2.49 -5.24
CA SER A 35 -8.21 -1.50 -5.39
C SER A 35 -7.67 -0.07 -5.21
N LEU A 36 -6.91 0.18 -4.13
CA LEU A 36 -6.29 1.48 -3.88
C LEU A 36 -5.30 1.88 -4.98
N THR A 37 -4.49 0.94 -5.49
CA THR A 37 -3.59 1.21 -6.63
C THR A 37 -4.37 1.60 -7.89
N ARG A 38 -5.48 0.90 -8.21
CA ARG A 38 -6.35 1.24 -9.35
C ARG A 38 -7.00 2.61 -9.22
N LEU A 39 -7.27 3.05 -7.99
CA LEU A 39 -7.82 4.38 -7.70
C LEU A 39 -6.75 5.49 -7.66
N GLY A 40 -5.47 5.19 -7.93
CA GLY A 40 -4.37 6.16 -7.85
C GLY A 40 -3.95 6.50 -6.41
N ARG A 41 -4.48 5.80 -5.40
CA ARG A 41 -4.21 6.05 -3.97
C ARG A 41 -2.95 5.32 -3.51
N HIS A 42 -1.84 5.59 -4.20
CA HIS A 42 -0.60 4.83 -4.08
C HIS A 42 0.01 4.81 -2.67
N ARG A 43 -0.04 5.94 -1.96
CA ARG A 43 0.51 6.04 -0.60
C ARG A 43 -0.23 5.14 0.39
N GLU A 44 -1.55 5.09 0.24
CA GLU A 44 -2.41 4.26 1.10
C GLU A 44 -2.28 2.79 0.74
N ALA A 45 -2.19 2.46 -0.56
CA ALA A 45 -1.90 1.11 -1.02
C ALA A 45 -0.61 0.57 -0.39
N LEU A 46 0.47 1.38 -0.37
CA LEU A 46 1.74 1.00 0.24
C LEU A 46 1.67 0.90 1.77
N ALA A 47 0.88 1.76 2.43
CA ALA A 47 0.66 1.65 3.88
C ALA A 47 0.00 0.31 4.23
N ILE A 48 -1.08 -0.07 3.53
CA ILE A 48 -1.74 -1.36 3.72
C ILE A 48 -0.80 -2.51 3.40
N PHE A 49 -0.05 -2.44 2.29
CA PHE A 49 0.91 -3.48 1.92
C PHE A 49 1.99 -3.73 2.98
N ARG A 50 2.51 -2.67 3.61
CA ARG A 50 3.54 -2.77 4.66
C ARG A 50 3.05 -3.42 5.94
N HIS A 51 1.76 -3.26 6.25
CA HIS A 51 1.14 -3.82 7.46
C HIS A 51 0.36 -5.10 7.17
N GLY A 52 0.29 -5.54 5.91
CA GLY A 52 -0.42 -6.73 5.48
C GLY A 52 0.24 -8.01 6.02
N ASP A 53 -0.59 -8.98 6.40
CA ASP A 53 -0.10 -10.24 6.93
C ASP A 53 0.66 -11.05 5.85
N PRO A 54 1.86 -11.57 6.16
CA PRO A 54 2.69 -12.31 5.20
C PRO A 54 2.23 -13.77 4.91
N SER A 55 1.17 -14.27 5.54
CA SER A 55 0.70 -15.66 5.54
C SER A 55 -0.77 -15.79 5.12
N PRO A 56 -1.18 -16.82 4.34
CA PRO A 56 -0.67 -17.30 3.04
C PRO A 56 -1.55 -16.75 1.88
N PRO A 57 -1.20 -16.82 0.59
CA PRO A 57 -0.35 -16.00 -0.29
C PRO A 57 -0.92 -14.64 -0.82
N PRO A 58 -1.80 -13.86 -0.13
CA PRO A 58 -2.33 -12.58 -0.64
C PRO A 58 -1.20 -11.61 -0.99
N HIS A 59 -0.05 -11.76 -0.35
CA HIS A 59 1.18 -11.07 -0.69
C HIS A 59 1.54 -11.15 -2.18
N ALA A 60 1.46 -12.32 -2.82
CA ALA A 60 1.80 -12.47 -4.23
C ALA A 60 0.86 -11.67 -5.15
N LEU A 61 -0.42 -11.58 -4.79
CA LEU A 61 -1.42 -10.80 -5.52
C LEU A 61 -1.25 -9.29 -5.32
N ALA A 62 -0.69 -8.87 -4.17
CA ALA A 62 -0.46 -7.47 -3.85
C ALA A 62 0.89 -6.94 -4.38
N LEU A 63 1.86 -7.81 -4.68
CA LEU A 63 3.19 -7.46 -5.17
C LEU A 63 3.16 -6.54 -6.41
N PRO A 64 2.44 -6.86 -7.49
CA PRO A 64 2.41 -6.00 -8.68
C PRO A 64 1.82 -4.62 -8.38
N ALA A 65 0.73 -4.59 -7.59
CA ALA A 65 0.07 -3.35 -7.20
C ALA A 65 0.96 -2.47 -6.32
N ALA A 66 1.83 -3.07 -5.49
CA ALA A 66 2.84 -2.36 -4.71
C ALA A 66 3.97 -1.82 -5.60
N VAL A 67 4.45 -2.60 -6.58
CA VAL A 67 5.46 -2.14 -7.56
C VAL A 67 4.94 -0.94 -8.35
N ILE A 68 3.72 -1.02 -8.88
CA ILE A 68 3.07 0.08 -9.62
C ILE A 68 2.96 1.32 -8.74
N SER A 69 2.54 1.18 -7.48
CA SER A 69 2.45 2.31 -6.55
C SER A 69 3.83 2.93 -6.22
N CYS A 70 4.88 2.12 -6.10
CA CYS A 70 6.24 2.63 -5.94
C CYS A 70 6.71 3.38 -7.21
N ALA A 71 6.45 2.85 -8.39
CA ALA A 71 6.80 3.49 -9.66
C ALA A 71 6.06 4.84 -9.84
N ALA A 72 4.75 4.87 -9.57
CA ALA A 72 3.93 6.07 -9.66
C ALA A 72 4.36 7.18 -8.67
N LEU A 73 4.96 6.80 -7.55
CA LEU A 73 5.52 7.73 -6.55
C LEU A 73 7.02 8.04 -6.79
N SER A 74 7.60 7.55 -7.90
CA SER A 74 9.03 7.68 -8.22
C SER A 74 9.94 7.19 -7.09
N LEU A 75 9.62 6.02 -6.51
CA LEU A 75 10.35 5.37 -5.41
C LEU A 75 11.13 4.13 -5.91
N PRO A 76 12.28 4.30 -6.60
CA PRO A 76 13.04 3.18 -7.15
C PRO A 76 13.57 2.23 -6.06
N GLY A 77 13.91 2.75 -4.89
CA GLY A 77 14.28 1.93 -3.73
C GLY A 77 13.15 1.03 -3.25
N GLY A 78 11.89 1.48 -3.35
CA GLY A 78 10.71 0.68 -3.01
C GLY A 78 10.51 -0.48 -3.97
N VAL A 79 10.72 -0.26 -5.28
CA VAL A 79 10.68 -1.33 -6.30
C VAL A 79 11.73 -2.40 -6.01
N ALA A 80 12.97 -1.99 -5.69
CA ALA A 80 14.05 -2.91 -5.36
C ALA A 80 13.75 -3.74 -4.09
N GLN A 81 13.18 -3.10 -3.06
CA GLN A 81 12.76 -3.79 -1.83
C GLN A 81 11.68 -4.84 -2.10
N ILE A 82 10.69 -4.50 -2.93
CA ILE A 82 9.62 -5.42 -3.30
C ILE A 82 10.15 -6.60 -4.14
N HIS A 83 11.06 -6.32 -5.08
CA HIS A 83 11.75 -7.36 -5.86
C HIS A 83 12.54 -8.30 -4.93
N ALA A 84 13.33 -7.76 -4.01
CA ALA A 84 14.09 -8.55 -3.05
C ALA A 84 13.18 -9.37 -2.11
N LEU A 85 12.03 -8.81 -1.70
CA LEU A 85 11.03 -9.54 -0.91
C LEU A 85 10.46 -10.73 -1.70
N ALA A 86 10.07 -10.53 -2.96
CA ALA A 86 9.59 -11.61 -3.82
C ALA A 86 10.64 -12.71 -4.01
N ALA A 87 11.91 -12.34 -4.18
CA ALA A 87 13.02 -13.28 -4.27
C ALA A 87 13.20 -14.09 -2.98
N LYS A 88 13.27 -13.41 -1.83
CA LYS A 88 13.43 -14.04 -0.51
C LYS A 88 12.28 -14.99 -0.15
N ARG A 89 11.08 -14.72 -0.67
CA ARG A 89 9.90 -15.57 -0.46
C ARG A 89 9.75 -16.69 -1.50
N GLY A 90 10.69 -16.81 -2.45
CA GLY A 90 10.63 -17.82 -3.49
C GLY A 90 9.44 -17.63 -4.45
N LEU A 91 8.94 -16.40 -4.60
CA LEU A 91 7.77 -16.08 -5.42
C LEU A 91 8.13 -15.74 -6.86
N LEU A 92 9.40 -15.42 -7.15
CA LEU A 92 9.85 -15.09 -8.51
C LEU A 92 9.72 -16.25 -9.52
N PRO A 93 10.03 -17.52 -9.19
CA PRO A 93 9.88 -18.63 -10.13
C PRO A 93 8.42 -18.87 -10.56
N SER A 94 7.46 -18.46 -9.71
CA SER A 94 6.03 -18.56 -9.95
C SER A 94 5.37 -17.20 -10.18
N ALA A 95 6.17 -16.16 -10.47
CA ALA A 95 5.65 -14.81 -10.66
C ALA A 95 4.76 -14.77 -11.90
N ASP A 96 3.57 -14.20 -11.76
CA ASP A 96 2.70 -13.95 -12.90
C ASP A 96 3.30 -12.88 -13.83
N ALA A 97 2.94 -12.94 -15.12
CA ALA A 97 3.36 -11.98 -16.13
C ALA A 97 3.12 -10.53 -15.70
N TYR A 98 2.06 -10.28 -14.94
CA TYR A 98 1.74 -8.95 -14.43
C TYR A 98 2.81 -8.39 -13.47
N LEU A 99 3.37 -9.22 -12.59
CA LEU A 99 4.48 -8.80 -11.71
C LEU A 99 5.73 -8.49 -12.52
N LEU A 100 6.05 -9.34 -13.50
CA LEU A 100 7.23 -9.18 -14.35
C LEU A 100 7.14 -7.91 -15.21
N SER A 101 5.98 -7.62 -15.80
CA SER A 101 5.75 -6.38 -16.55
C SER A 101 5.86 -5.14 -15.66
N ALA A 102 5.31 -5.20 -14.44
CA ALA A 102 5.41 -4.09 -13.49
C ALA A 102 6.87 -3.80 -13.10
N LEU A 103 7.67 -4.85 -12.85
CA LEU A 103 9.10 -4.73 -12.55
C LEU A 103 9.87 -4.18 -13.76
N LEU A 104 9.64 -4.74 -14.96
CA LEU A 104 10.30 -4.31 -16.19
C LEU A 104 10.05 -2.82 -16.47
N SER A 105 8.78 -2.39 -16.39
CA SER A 105 8.40 -0.99 -16.58
C SER A 105 9.03 -0.07 -15.52
N SER A 106 9.28 -0.59 -14.31
CA SER A 106 9.87 0.20 -13.23
C SER A 106 11.40 0.34 -13.36
N TYR A 107 12.08 -0.65 -13.95
CA TYR A 107 13.54 -0.61 -14.17
C TYR A 107 13.94 0.03 -15.50
N SER A 108 13.00 0.15 -16.44
CA SER A 108 13.22 0.82 -17.73
C SER A 108 12.36 2.09 -17.82
N PRO A 109 12.67 3.15 -17.05
CA PRO A 109 11.99 4.43 -17.20
C PRO A 109 12.23 4.97 -18.62
N ALA A 110 11.15 5.46 -19.25
CA ALA A 110 11.19 6.09 -20.56
C ALA A 110 11.97 7.41 -20.55
#